data_AF-A0A949L341-F1
#
_entry.id   AF-A0A949L341-F1
#
_cell.length_a   1.000
_cell.length_b   1.000
_cell.length_c   1.000
_cell.angle_alpha   90.00
_cell.angle_beta   90.00
_cell.angle_gamma   90.00
#
_symmetry.space_group_name_H-M   'P 1'
#
loop_
_entity.id
_entity.type
_entity.pdbx_description
1 polymer ?
#
loop_
_entity_poly.entity_id
_entity_poly.type
_entity_poly.pdbx_seq_one_letter_code
_entity_poly.pdbx_strand_id
1 'polypeptide(L)'
;MNEKLKSTQQTPANNSDPKMSIKVSRARTTVVDSAYWTVETIRTGEGLGDVSVTPRRFKSYGHPNRLYEIHVHNNEVNTAIREYPDKLKDGWKDQFTLGPGSSVAIAFNGHWERYRKLWRLITDEKPWIFWVDDTGILWRQYWDDETTKFELATNVSCVRAIRAWKNVNVIESDQGIVVGYVKTDGTVCYRNYCQQEDYTYVWEGERQLTQFTDTAVHLNMFITNDYRMGFAIESSTGQVHWLITPRNWAGMAVEQHTITTNITSSTDLLKVSYYDVFHDETIITNFLTSCALLFGRTDNSIVTLENLPMTRLNEQDEEYQDWGFIIRITLNYFAVNVPTVVLMDTEWNAPIPVANVVEVNGSKGFQFDVYIDEAGAEFGMNTVQQLVAVEITDSWNEAGYLFDTMNDSFMPLNLIFPDLPLPTVEVIWNE
;
A
#
# COMPACT_ATOMS: atom_id res chain seq x y z
N MET A 1 -34.75 -6.67 -26.45
CA MET A 1 -34.12 -6.14 -25.21
C MET A 1 -34.37 -7.05 -24.01
N ASN A 2 -35.60 -7.53 -23.78
CA ASN A 2 -35.94 -8.44 -22.66
C ASN A 2 -35.31 -9.84 -22.71
N GLU A 3 -34.87 -10.33 -23.87
CA GLU A 3 -34.22 -11.66 -23.95
C GLU A 3 -32.71 -11.62 -23.68
N LYS A 4 -32.04 -10.48 -23.90
CA LYS A 4 -30.61 -10.30 -23.60
C LYS A 4 -30.30 -10.25 -22.10
N LEU A 5 -31.31 -10.04 -21.26
CA LEU A 5 -31.18 -10.02 -19.79
C LEU A 5 -31.30 -11.41 -19.15
N LYS A 6 -31.60 -12.46 -19.93
CA LYS A 6 -31.83 -13.81 -19.40
C LYS A 6 -30.63 -14.76 -19.49
N SER A 7 -29.51 -14.36 -20.12
CA SER A 7 -28.33 -15.24 -20.17
C SER A 7 -27.59 -15.23 -18.84
N THR A 8 -27.81 -16.28 -18.07
CA THR A 8 -27.30 -16.59 -16.74
C THR A 8 -25.82 -17.03 -16.78
N GLN A 9 -24.95 -16.23 -17.41
CA GLN A 9 -23.52 -16.48 -17.40
C GLN A 9 -22.77 -15.26 -16.88
N GLN A 10 -22.78 -15.11 -15.55
CA GLN A 10 -21.78 -14.32 -14.85
C GLN A 10 -21.25 -15.14 -13.66
N THR A 11 -19.94 -15.41 -13.73
CA THR A 11 -19.00 -15.88 -12.69
C THR A 11 -18.91 -17.40 -12.39
N PRO A 12 -17.68 -17.99 -12.36
CA PRO A 12 -17.42 -19.39 -11.97
C PRO A 12 -17.49 -19.69 -10.46
N ALA A 13 -17.80 -18.73 -9.59
CA ALA A 13 -17.69 -18.89 -8.14
C ALA A 13 -19.06 -18.82 -7.45
N ASN A 14 -19.48 -19.94 -6.84
CA ASN A 14 -20.80 -20.12 -6.20
C ASN A 14 -21.00 -19.38 -4.86
N ASN A 15 -20.09 -18.49 -4.46
CA ASN A 15 -20.13 -17.84 -3.14
C ASN A 15 -20.10 -16.31 -3.18
N SER A 16 -20.39 -15.72 -4.35
CA SER A 16 -20.67 -14.30 -4.46
C SER A 16 -22.17 -14.10 -4.59
N ASP A 17 -22.77 -13.39 -3.63
CA ASP A 17 -24.11 -12.78 -3.71
C ASP A 17 -23.93 -11.30 -4.12
N PRO A 18 -23.59 -10.99 -5.39
CA PRO A 18 -23.43 -9.61 -5.83
C PRO A 18 -24.80 -8.94 -5.85
N LYS A 19 -25.17 -8.28 -4.75
CA LYS A 19 -26.34 -7.41 -4.69
C LYS A 19 -26.03 -6.12 -5.44
N MET A 20 -26.38 -6.09 -6.73
CA MET A 20 -26.39 -4.85 -7.49
C MET A 20 -27.58 -3.99 -7.02
N SER A 21 -27.32 -3.00 -6.18
CA SER A 21 -28.28 -1.93 -5.89
C SER A 21 -28.41 -1.02 -7.13
N ILE A 22 -29.31 -1.36 -8.05
CA ILE A 22 -29.68 -0.47 -9.15
C ILE A 22 -30.57 0.65 -8.59
N LYS A 23 -29.98 1.78 -8.24
CA LYS A 23 -30.75 3.02 -8.07
C LYS A 23 -31.02 3.60 -9.46
N VAL A 24 -32.16 3.25 -10.05
CA VAL A 24 -32.69 4.00 -11.19
C VAL A 24 -33.23 5.32 -10.65
N SER A 25 -32.38 6.36 -10.63
CA SER A 25 -32.88 7.72 -10.56
C SER A 25 -33.56 8.01 -11.89
N ARG A 26 -34.90 7.90 -11.92
CA ARG A 26 -35.68 8.57 -12.96
C ARG A 26 -35.51 10.06 -12.69
N ALA A 27 -34.57 10.69 -13.39
CA ALA A 27 -34.47 12.13 -13.37
C ALA A 27 -35.84 12.68 -13.80
N ARG A 28 -36.55 13.37 -12.88
CA ARG A 28 -37.85 14.02 -13.17
C ARG A 28 -37.74 15.04 -14.30
N THR A 29 -36.51 15.45 -14.60
CA THR A 29 -36.08 16.15 -15.79
C THR A 29 -35.08 15.25 -16.49
N THR A 30 -35.33 14.86 -17.73
CA THR A 30 -34.25 14.44 -18.64
C THR A 30 -33.11 15.45 -18.45
N VAL A 31 -31.88 15.03 -18.20
CA VAL A 31 -30.74 15.95 -18.30
C VAL A 31 -30.63 16.27 -19.79
N VAL A 32 -31.41 17.25 -20.25
CA VAL A 32 -31.27 17.89 -21.56
C VAL A 32 -30.14 18.93 -21.51
N ASP A 33 -29.39 18.96 -20.41
CA ASP A 33 -28.46 20.03 -20.10
C ASP A 33 -27.08 19.74 -20.69
N SER A 34 -27.01 19.81 -22.02
CA SER A 34 -25.74 19.95 -22.74
C SER A 34 -24.99 21.23 -22.34
N ALA A 35 -25.57 22.13 -21.53
CA ALA A 35 -24.89 23.34 -21.06
C ALA A 35 -23.76 23.06 -20.06
N TYR A 36 -23.73 21.90 -19.42
CA TYR A 36 -22.63 21.50 -18.53
C TYR A 36 -21.48 20.78 -19.24
N TRP A 37 -21.68 20.38 -20.50
CA TRP A 37 -20.68 19.69 -21.31
C TRP A 37 -20.31 20.56 -22.49
N THR A 38 -19.12 21.16 -22.45
CA THR A 38 -18.56 21.78 -23.65
C THR A 38 -18.18 20.68 -24.62
N VAL A 39 -19.05 20.42 -25.61
CA VAL A 39 -18.72 19.56 -26.74
C VAL A 39 -17.95 20.41 -27.74
N GLU A 40 -16.76 19.95 -28.09
CA GLU A 40 -15.92 20.59 -29.08
C GLU A 40 -15.58 19.60 -30.17
N THR A 41 -15.90 19.98 -31.41
CA THR A 41 -15.54 19.19 -32.59
C THR A 41 -14.04 19.31 -32.82
N ILE A 42 -13.33 18.19 -32.74
CA ILE A 42 -11.88 18.13 -32.97
C ILE A 42 -11.57 18.26 -34.46
N ARG A 43 -12.13 17.38 -35.30
CA ARG A 43 -12.03 17.42 -36.76
C ARG A 43 -13.30 16.95 -37.44
N THR A 44 -13.48 17.41 -38.68
CA THR A 44 -14.51 16.99 -39.64
C THR A 44 -13.94 17.15 -41.03
N GLY A 45 -14.23 16.20 -41.92
CA GLY A 45 -13.87 16.30 -43.34
C GLY A 45 -14.14 14.99 -44.06
N GLU A 46 -14.31 15.05 -45.38
CA GLU A 46 -14.27 13.85 -46.21
C GLU A 46 -12.88 13.22 -46.16
N GLY A 47 -12.80 11.89 -46.11
CA GLY A 47 -11.52 11.18 -46.00
C GLY A 47 -10.89 11.16 -44.61
N LEU A 48 -11.57 11.69 -43.59
CA LEU A 48 -11.13 11.58 -42.19
C LEU A 48 -11.28 10.14 -41.68
N GLY A 49 -10.18 9.58 -41.18
CA GLY A 49 -10.12 8.26 -40.55
C GLY A 49 -10.04 8.34 -39.03
N ASP A 50 -9.19 7.50 -38.43
CA ASP A 50 -8.97 7.44 -36.98
C ASP A 50 -8.35 8.75 -36.45
N VAL A 51 -8.78 9.18 -35.27
CA VAL A 51 -8.33 10.44 -34.63
C VAL A 51 -8.06 10.18 -33.15
N SER A 52 -6.91 10.65 -32.66
CA SER A 52 -6.58 10.59 -31.24
C SER A 52 -6.06 11.95 -30.77
N VAL A 53 -6.60 12.41 -29.64
CA VAL A 53 -6.28 13.71 -29.05
C VAL A 53 -5.89 13.55 -27.58
N THR A 54 -4.92 14.34 -27.12
CA THR A 54 -4.59 14.41 -25.70
C THR A 54 -4.27 15.85 -25.27
N PRO A 55 -4.76 16.28 -24.08
CA PRO A 55 -4.43 17.59 -23.53
C PRO A 55 -3.08 17.58 -22.80
N ARG A 56 -2.32 18.68 -22.94
CA ARG A 56 -1.10 18.95 -22.18
C ARG A 56 -1.41 19.78 -20.94
N ARG A 57 -0.86 19.38 -19.79
CA ARG A 57 -1.06 20.03 -18.48
C ARG A 57 0.27 20.09 -17.71
N PHE A 58 0.80 21.30 -17.52
CA PHE A 58 2.03 21.51 -16.72
C PHE A 58 1.79 21.80 -15.24
N LYS A 59 0.52 21.93 -14.80
CA LYS A 59 0.19 22.27 -13.42
C LYS A 59 -1.02 21.48 -12.94
N SER A 60 -1.02 21.11 -11.66
CA SER A 60 -2.10 20.34 -11.03
C SER A 60 -3.40 21.14 -10.91
N TYR A 61 -3.35 22.46 -11.05
CA TYR A 61 -4.51 23.35 -11.08
C TYR A 61 -4.71 23.98 -12.46
N GLY A 62 -5.91 24.54 -12.68
CA GLY A 62 -6.27 25.21 -13.94
C GLY A 62 -6.66 24.26 -15.09
N HIS A 63 -6.72 24.81 -16.30
CA HIS A 63 -7.02 24.08 -17.53
C HIS A 63 -5.74 23.57 -18.21
N PRO A 64 -5.83 22.58 -19.13
CA PRO A 64 -4.75 22.28 -20.06
C PRO A 64 -4.29 23.54 -20.81
N ASN A 65 -3.03 23.56 -21.26
CA ASN A 65 -2.49 24.70 -22.00
C ASN A 65 -2.44 24.49 -23.52
N ARG A 66 -2.51 23.25 -23.99
CA ARG A 66 -2.42 22.89 -25.41
C ARG A 66 -3.07 21.53 -25.64
N LEU A 67 -3.63 21.31 -26.81
CA LEU A 67 -4.08 20.02 -27.30
C LEU A 67 -3.11 19.53 -28.37
N TYR A 68 -2.81 18.23 -28.33
CA TYR A 68 -2.02 17.52 -29.33
C TYR A 68 -2.90 16.48 -29.98
N GLU A 69 -2.75 16.33 -31.28
CA GLU A 69 -3.55 15.44 -32.10
C GLU A 69 -2.69 14.68 -33.10
N ILE A 70 -3.08 13.43 -33.31
CA ILE A 70 -2.69 12.60 -34.45
C ILE A 70 -3.97 12.09 -35.13
N HIS A 71 -4.01 12.10 -36.46
CA HIS A 71 -5.18 11.72 -37.22
C HIS A 71 -4.80 11.09 -38.56
N VAL A 72 -5.69 10.27 -39.10
CA VAL A 72 -5.62 9.75 -40.47
C VAL A 72 -6.49 10.61 -41.36
N HIS A 73 -5.96 11.08 -42.48
CA HIS A 73 -6.70 11.80 -43.51
C HIS A 73 -6.25 11.32 -44.90
N ASN A 74 -7.18 10.80 -45.70
CA ASN A 74 -6.88 10.19 -47.01
C ASN A 74 -5.77 9.12 -46.94
N ASN A 75 -5.83 8.26 -45.93
CA ASN A 75 -4.82 7.23 -45.62
C ASN A 75 -3.43 7.76 -45.24
N GLU A 76 -3.26 9.07 -45.01
CA GLU A 76 -2.02 9.65 -44.50
C GLU A 76 -2.16 10.04 -43.02
N VAL A 77 -1.16 9.67 -42.23
CA VAL A 77 -1.07 10.00 -40.80
C VAL A 77 -0.47 11.38 -40.63
N ASN A 78 -1.24 12.29 -40.05
CA ASN A 78 -0.90 13.69 -39.86
C ASN A 78 -1.00 14.09 -38.38
N THR A 79 -0.22 15.09 -37.99
CA THR A 79 -0.21 15.61 -36.61
C THR A 79 -0.57 17.09 -36.58
N ALA A 80 -1.18 17.52 -35.47
CA ALA A 80 -1.53 18.91 -35.27
C ALA A 80 -1.55 19.30 -33.80
N ILE A 81 -1.48 20.61 -33.55
CA ILE A 81 -1.60 21.18 -32.21
C ILE A 81 -2.58 22.35 -32.20
N ARG A 82 -3.14 22.62 -31.03
CA ARG A 82 -3.98 23.80 -30.78
C ARG A 82 -3.75 24.33 -29.38
N GLU A 83 -3.55 25.64 -29.24
CA GLU A 83 -3.46 26.27 -27.93
C GLU A 83 -4.78 26.11 -27.17
N TYR A 84 -4.71 25.90 -25.85
CA TYR A 84 -5.91 25.69 -25.03
C TYR A 84 -5.85 26.49 -23.71
N PRO A 85 -6.92 27.20 -23.32
CA PRO A 85 -8.04 27.57 -24.17
C PRO A 85 -7.56 28.43 -25.35
N ASP A 86 -8.14 28.21 -26.52
CA ASP A 86 -7.79 28.92 -27.75
C ASP A 86 -8.35 30.35 -27.75
N LYS A 87 -7.71 31.24 -26.97
CA LYS A 87 -8.15 32.63 -26.78
C LYS A 87 -8.10 33.45 -28.07
N LEU A 88 -7.17 33.12 -28.97
CA LEU A 88 -6.96 33.82 -30.23
C LEU A 88 -7.80 33.25 -31.38
N LYS A 89 -8.46 32.10 -31.17
CA LYS A 89 -9.21 31.36 -32.19
C LYS A 89 -8.32 30.97 -33.37
N ASP A 90 -7.07 30.62 -33.09
CA ASP A 90 -6.09 30.22 -34.08
C ASP A 90 -6.43 28.85 -34.70
N GLY A 91 -7.25 28.04 -34.01
CA GLY A 91 -7.62 26.71 -34.46
C GLY A 91 -6.46 25.72 -34.43
N TRP A 92 -6.62 24.64 -35.18
CA TRP A 92 -5.60 23.59 -35.32
C TRP A 92 -4.50 24.04 -36.28
N LYS A 93 -3.25 23.81 -35.88
CA LYS A 93 -2.05 24.03 -36.68
C LYS A 93 -1.42 22.69 -36.98
N ASP A 94 -1.40 22.31 -38.24
CA ASP A 94 -0.72 21.10 -38.68
C ASP A 94 0.79 21.21 -38.40
N GLN A 95 1.43 20.07 -38.12
CA GLN A 95 2.83 20.03 -37.72
C GLN A 95 3.66 19.25 -38.74
N PHE A 96 3.46 17.94 -38.81
CA PHE A 96 4.19 17.05 -39.73
C PHE A 96 3.37 15.80 -40.07
N THR A 97 3.78 15.12 -41.14
CA THR A 97 3.16 13.90 -41.69
C THR A 97 4.08 12.71 -41.46
N LEU A 98 3.52 11.56 -41.09
CA LEU A 98 4.25 10.33 -40.79
C LEU A 98 4.20 9.28 -41.92
N GLY A 99 3.45 9.58 -42.99
CA GLY A 99 3.27 8.72 -44.15
C GLY A 99 1.94 7.96 -44.11
N PRO A 100 1.79 6.90 -44.91
CA PRO A 100 0.54 6.14 -45.00
C PRO A 100 0.25 5.38 -43.70
N GLY A 101 -1.04 5.29 -43.33
CA GLY A 101 -1.46 4.55 -42.15
C GLY A 101 -2.97 4.54 -41.91
N SER A 102 -3.40 3.71 -40.96
CA SER A 102 -4.82 3.34 -40.79
C SER A 102 -5.39 3.56 -39.38
N SER A 103 -4.56 3.43 -38.33
CA SER A 103 -4.98 3.64 -36.93
C SER A 103 -3.91 4.41 -36.17
N VAL A 104 -4.34 5.27 -35.25
CA VAL A 104 -3.46 6.21 -34.55
C VAL A 104 -3.80 6.31 -33.07
N ALA A 105 -2.79 6.57 -32.24
CA ALA A 105 -2.96 6.85 -30.81
C ALA A 105 -1.92 7.87 -30.32
N ILE A 106 -2.27 8.61 -29.28
CA ILE A 106 -1.38 9.58 -28.64
C ILE A 106 -1.56 9.56 -27.13
N ALA A 107 -0.45 9.59 -26.39
CA ALA A 107 -0.47 9.65 -24.93
C ALA A 107 0.71 10.44 -24.39
N PHE A 108 0.45 11.29 -23.40
CA PHE A 108 1.52 11.93 -22.64
C PHE A 108 2.08 10.97 -21.59
N ASN A 109 3.39 11.00 -21.40
CA ASN A 109 3.96 10.59 -20.12
C ASN A 109 3.83 11.74 -19.11
N GLY A 110 4.24 11.51 -17.88
CA GLY A 110 4.20 12.51 -16.83
C GLY A 110 4.18 11.88 -15.45
N HIS A 111 3.77 12.68 -14.46
CA HIS A 111 3.64 12.27 -13.07
C HIS A 111 2.31 12.70 -12.48
N TRP A 112 1.82 11.95 -11.49
CA TRP A 112 0.58 12.26 -10.79
C TRP A 112 0.86 13.20 -9.62
N GLU A 113 0.17 14.33 -9.57
CA GLU A 113 0.27 15.31 -8.49
C GLU A 113 -1.09 15.46 -7.81
N ARG A 114 -1.10 15.54 -6.47
CA ARG A 114 -2.34 15.69 -5.69
C ARG A 114 -2.63 17.17 -5.46
N TYR A 115 -3.79 17.64 -5.93
CA TYR A 115 -4.28 18.98 -5.67
C TYR A 115 -5.73 18.95 -5.18
N ARG A 116 -6.00 19.57 -4.02
CA ARG A 116 -7.33 19.58 -3.35
C ARG A 116 -7.99 18.19 -3.30
N LYS A 117 -7.24 17.20 -2.81
CA LYS A 117 -7.66 15.79 -2.69
C LYS A 117 -7.88 15.03 -4.01
N LEU A 118 -7.60 15.63 -5.17
CA LEU A 118 -7.69 14.97 -6.48
C LEU A 118 -6.30 14.75 -7.08
N TRP A 119 -6.06 13.53 -7.57
CA TRP A 119 -4.89 13.21 -8.36
C TRP A 119 -5.08 13.69 -9.79
N ARG A 120 -4.10 14.41 -10.33
CA ARG A 120 -4.11 14.94 -11.70
C ARG A 120 -2.77 14.64 -12.36
N LEU A 121 -2.83 14.21 -13.61
CA LEU A 121 -1.64 13.96 -14.42
C LEU A 121 -1.00 15.27 -14.87
N ILE A 122 0.23 15.52 -14.45
CA ILE A 122 1.10 16.55 -14.99
C ILE A 122 1.88 15.94 -16.12
N THR A 123 1.66 16.43 -17.33
CA THR A 123 2.23 15.87 -18.54
C THR A 123 3.62 16.40 -18.80
N ASP A 124 4.44 15.61 -19.47
CA ASP A 124 5.71 16.07 -20.06
C ASP A 124 5.46 17.11 -21.17
N GLU A 125 6.54 17.68 -21.71
CA GLU A 125 6.46 18.75 -22.71
C GLU A 125 5.77 18.30 -24.02
N LYS A 126 6.07 17.08 -24.46
CA LYS A 126 5.61 16.47 -25.71
C LYS A 126 5.07 15.05 -25.45
N PRO A 127 4.09 14.57 -26.23
CA PRO A 127 3.54 13.24 -26.07
C PRO A 127 4.28 12.20 -26.90
N TRP A 128 4.04 10.91 -26.58
CA TRP A 128 4.34 9.82 -27.49
C TRP A 128 3.19 9.63 -28.48
N ILE A 129 3.54 9.38 -29.73
CA ILE A 129 2.61 9.08 -30.82
C ILE A 129 2.83 7.66 -31.33
N PHE A 130 1.73 7.05 -31.75
CA PHE A 130 1.68 5.68 -32.23
C PHE A 130 0.81 5.63 -33.48
N TRP A 131 1.24 4.86 -34.47
CA TRP A 131 0.44 4.66 -35.67
C TRP A 131 0.74 3.30 -36.30
N VAL A 132 -0.28 2.76 -36.97
CA VAL A 132 -0.19 1.56 -37.79
C VAL A 132 -0.02 2.00 -39.24
N ASP A 133 1.10 1.63 -39.86
CA ASP A 133 1.35 1.91 -41.28
C ASP A 133 0.53 1.00 -42.21
N ASP A 134 0.68 1.21 -43.52
CA ASP A 134 0.00 0.42 -44.56
C ASP A 134 0.48 -1.04 -44.66
N THR A 135 1.61 -1.37 -44.05
CA THR A 135 2.14 -2.75 -43.96
C THR A 135 1.71 -3.47 -42.68
N GLY A 136 0.98 -2.79 -41.79
CA GLY A 136 0.54 -3.33 -40.50
C GLY A 136 1.61 -3.30 -39.42
N ILE A 137 2.63 -2.45 -39.56
CA ILE A 137 3.64 -2.20 -38.53
C ILE A 137 3.15 -1.08 -37.62
N LEU A 138 3.14 -1.36 -36.31
CA LEU A 138 2.89 -0.38 -35.26
C LEU A 138 4.21 0.32 -34.90
N TRP A 139 4.28 1.60 -35.22
CA TRP A 139 5.38 2.48 -34.88
C TRP A 139 5.11 3.25 -33.60
N ARG A 140 6.19 3.62 -32.89
CA ARG A 140 6.19 4.66 -31.88
C ARG A 140 7.18 5.75 -32.25
N GLN A 141 6.91 6.97 -31.82
CA GLN A 141 7.84 8.10 -31.87
C GLN A 141 7.52 9.10 -30.74
N TYR A 142 8.53 9.77 -30.20
CA TYR A 142 8.36 10.86 -29.26
C TYR A 142 8.14 12.17 -30.03
N TRP A 143 6.87 12.43 -30.34
CA TRP A 143 6.43 13.58 -31.12
C TRP A 143 7.25 13.81 -32.40
N ASP A 144 8.00 14.90 -32.50
CA ASP A 144 8.83 15.34 -33.64
C ASP A 144 10.26 14.78 -33.61
N ASP A 145 10.61 13.94 -32.63
CA ASP A 145 11.95 13.34 -32.52
C ASP A 145 12.03 12.01 -33.28
N GLU A 146 12.43 12.08 -34.55
CA GLU A 146 12.61 10.91 -35.42
C GLU A 146 13.64 9.90 -34.90
N THR A 147 14.58 10.31 -34.05
CA THR A 147 15.60 9.39 -33.49
C THR A 147 15.01 8.37 -32.53
N THR A 148 13.81 8.66 -32.00
CA THR A 148 13.06 7.77 -31.11
C THR A 148 12.12 6.82 -31.86
N LYS A 149 12.07 6.92 -33.20
CA LYS A 149 11.22 6.07 -34.04
C LYS A 149 11.62 4.61 -33.88
N PHE A 150 10.66 3.77 -33.48
CA PHE A 150 10.92 2.36 -33.24
C PHE A 150 9.68 1.51 -33.56
N GLU A 151 9.93 0.32 -34.09
CA GLU A 151 8.90 -0.69 -34.36
C GLU A 151 8.45 -1.34 -33.05
N LEU A 152 7.21 -1.10 -32.62
CA LEU A 152 6.66 -1.74 -31.43
C LEU A 152 6.12 -3.14 -31.73
N ALA A 153 5.44 -3.33 -32.85
CA ALA A 153 4.83 -4.61 -33.19
C ALA A 153 4.52 -4.69 -34.68
N THR A 154 4.39 -5.92 -35.19
CA THR A 154 3.93 -6.21 -36.56
C THR A 154 2.54 -6.83 -36.54
N ASN A 155 1.92 -6.91 -37.73
CA ASN A 155 0.59 -7.48 -37.95
C ASN A 155 -0.49 -6.84 -37.07
N VAL A 156 -0.46 -5.51 -36.93
CA VAL A 156 -1.40 -4.73 -36.12
C VAL A 156 -2.50 -4.14 -37.01
N SER A 157 -3.74 -4.17 -36.54
CA SER A 157 -4.91 -3.58 -37.21
C SER A 157 -5.44 -2.32 -36.52
N CYS A 158 -5.27 -2.21 -35.21
CA CYS A 158 -5.82 -1.12 -34.40
C CYS A 158 -4.92 -0.85 -33.19
N VAL A 159 -4.76 0.44 -32.81
CA VAL A 159 -3.97 0.85 -31.64
C VAL A 159 -4.70 1.89 -30.78
N ARG A 160 -4.54 1.79 -29.46
CA ARG A 160 -4.95 2.80 -28.47
C ARG A 160 -3.86 2.96 -27.41
N ALA A 161 -3.78 4.16 -26.83
CA ALA A 161 -2.78 4.45 -25.80
C ALA A 161 -3.37 5.34 -24.70
N ILE A 162 -2.97 5.09 -23.46
CA ILE A 162 -3.30 5.92 -22.29
C ILE A 162 -2.10 6.01 -21.35
N ARG A 163 -2.04 7.07 -20.54
CA ARG A 163 -1.19 7.09 -19.35
C ARG A 163 -1.92 6.43 -18.19
N ALA A 164 -1.43 5.27 -17.77
CA ALA A 164 -1.97 4.55 -16.62
C ALA A 164 -1.43 5.11 -15.29
N TRP A 165 -1.85 4.52 -14.17
CA TRP A 165 -1.48 5.01 -12.84
C TRP A 165 -0.01 4.73 -12.53
N LYS A 166 0.66 5.74 -11.97
CA LYS A 166 1.99 5.60 -11.36
C LYS A 166 1.85 5.85 -9.87
N ASN A 167 2.36 4.91 -9.08
CA ASN A 167 2.42 5.07 -7.66
C ASN A 167 3.47 6.11 -7.27
N VAL A 168 3.12 7.06 -6.40
CA VAL A 168 4.04 8.12 -5.97
C VAL A 168 4.94 7.71 -4.80
N ASN A 169 4.59 6.65 -4.07
CA ASN A 169 5.33 6.17 -2.90
C ASN A 169 6.21 4.95 -3.23
N VAL A 170 5.81 4.16 -4.23
CA VAL A 170 6.50 2.93 -4.66
C VAL A 170 6.92 3.11 -6.11
N ILE A 171 8.20 3.43 -6.31
CA ILE A 171 8.75 3.89 -7.59
C ILE A 171 8.60 2.84 -8.70
N GLU A 172 8.82 1.57 -8.36
CA GLU A 172 8.67 0.42 -9.26
C GLU A 172 7.21 0.16 -9.68
N SER A 173 6.23 0.76 -9.00
CA SER A 173 4.81 0.54 -9.29
C SER A 173 4.28 1.58 -10.29
N ASP A 174 4.91 1.63 -11.46
CA ASP A 174 4.51 2.46 -12.59
C ASP A 174 3.88 1.60 -13.70
N GLN A 175 2.59 1.79 -13.96
CA GLN A 175 1.94 1.14 -15.12
C GLN A 175 2.37 1.76 -16.46
N GLY A 176 2.95 2.96 -16.45
CA GLY A 176 3.49 3.62 -17.63
C GLY A 176 2.46 4.21 -18.59
N ILE A 177 2.94 4.65 -19.76
CA ILE A 177 2.09 4.71 -20.95
C ILE A 177 1.82 3.28 -21.37
N VAL A 178 0.54 2.91 -21.49
CA VAL A 178 0.15 1.59 -21.97
C VAL A 178 -0.40 1.75 -23.38
N VAL A 179 0.19 1.02 -24.32
CA VAL A 179 -0.20 0.95 -25.71
C VAL A 179 -0.84 -0.41 -25.94
N GLY A 180 -2.17 -0.43 -26.06
CA GLY A 180 -2.94 -1.61 -26.40
C GLY A 180 -3.21 -1.66 -27.90
N TYR A 181 -3.12 -2.84 -28.49
CA TYR A 181 -3.34 -3.03 -29.92
C TYR A 181 -3.94 -4.38 -30.23
N VAL A 182 -4.63 -4.44 -31.37
CA VAL A 182 -5.25 -5.66 -31.90
C VAL A 182 -4.41 -6.14 -33.08
N LYS A 183 -4.03 -7.41 -33.07
CA LYS A 183 -3.36 -8.07 -34.19
C LYS A 183 -4.35 -8.41 -35.31
N THR A 184 -3.88 -8.66 -36.52
CA THR A 184 -4.73 -9.03 -37.66
C THR A 184 -5.48 -10.35 -37.47
N ASP A 185 -5.01 -11.22 -36.57
CA ASP A 185 -5.69 -12.45 -36.15
C ASP A 185 -6.74 -12.23 -35.04
N GLY A 186 -6.91 -10.99 -34.57
CA GLY A 186 -7.83 -10.61 -33.50
C GLY A 186 -7.27 -10.74 -32.09
N THR A 187 -5.99 -11.09 -31.92
CA THR A 187 -5.33 -11.14 -30.61
C THR A 187 -5.12 -9.74 -30.05
N VAL A 188 -5.45 -9.55 -28.76
CA VAL A 188 -5.19 -8.29 -28.06
C VAL A 188 -3.85 -8.37 -27.32
N CYS A 189 -2.94 -7.46 -27.67
CA CYS A 189 -1.64 -7.31 -27.04
C CYS A 189 -1.48 -5.90 -26.47
N TYR A 190 -0.51 -5.73 -25.58
CA TYR A 190 -0.13 -4.43 -25.08
C TYR A 190 1.36 -4.36 -24.71
N ARG A 191 1.89 -3.13 -24.68
CA ARG A 191 3.23 -2.79 -24.18
C ARG A 191 3.18 -1.57 -23.30
N ASN A 192 4.13 -1.47 -22.38
CA ASN A 192 4.21 -0.36 -21.43
C ASN A 192 5.51 0.41 -21.61
N TYR A 193 5.44 1.72 -21.47
CA TYR A 193 6.59 2.59 -21.22
C TYR A 193 6.53 3.09 -19.79
N CYS A 194 7.25 2.43 -18.90
CA CYS A 194 7.19 2.65 -17.45
C CYS A 194 8.57 2.88 -16.85
N GLN A 195 8.58 3.54 -15.69
CA GLN A 195 9.78 3.69 -14.88
C GLN A 195 10.20 2.34 -14.28
N GLN A 196 11.49 2.05 -14.37
CA GLN A 196 12.15 0.90 -13.74
C GLN A 196 12.71 1.28 -12.37
N GLU A 197 13.18 0.29 -11.61
CA GLU A 197 13.75 0.47 -10.26
C GLU A 197 14.98 1.41 -10.26
N ASP A 198 15.75 1.43 -11.36
CA ASP A 198 16.92 2.29 -11.57
C ASP A 198 16.57 3.72 -12.02
N TYR A 199 15.29 4.10 -11.94
CA TYR A 199 14.72 5.38 -12.37
C TYR A 199 14.70 5.62 -13.88
N THR A 200 15.22 4.70 -14.70
CA THR A 200 15.14 4.82 -16.15
C THR A 200 13.73 4.50 -16.64
N TYR A 201 13.40 4.95 -17.84
CA TYR A 201 12.15 4.57 -18.52
C TYR A 201 12.46 3.66 -19.68
N VAL A 202 11.78 2.53 -19.73
CA VAL A 202 12.01 1.49 -20.73
C VAL A 202 10.68 1.04 -21.32
N TRP A 203 10.70 0.67 -22.60
CA TRP A 203 9.61 -0.04 -23.25
C TRP A 203 9.69 -1.52 -22.90
N GLU A 204 8.71 -2.00 -22.15
CA GLU A 204 8.61 -3.42 -21.81
C GLU A 204 8.28 -4.28 -23.04
N GLY A 205 8.57 -5.58 -22.93
CA GLY A 205 8.21 -6.57 -23.94
C GLY A 205 6.70 -6.67 -24.18
N GLU A 206 6.33 -7.20 -25.35
CA GLU A 206 4.92 -7.46 -25.69
C GLU A 206 4.28 -8.43 -24.68
N ARG A 207 3.08 -8.08 -24.21
CA ARG A 207 2.25 -8.95 -23.38
C ARG A 207 0.92 -9.18 -24.10
N GLN A 208 0.49 -10.44 -24.15
CA GLN A 208 -0.83 -10.81 -24.66
C GLN A 208 -1.86 -10.78 -23.54
N LEU A 209 -3.06 -10.29 -23.84
CA LEU A 209 -4.19 -10.30 -22.92
C LEU A 209 -4.94 -11.64 -22.97
N THR A 210 -4.35 -12.67 -22.34
CA THR A 210 -4.79 -14.07 -22.43
C THR A 210 -6.18 -14.35 -21.87
N GLN A 211 -6.74 -13.44 -21.05
CA GLN A 211 -8.10 -13.55 -20.53
C GLN A 211 -9.18 -13.27 -21.59
N PHE A 212 -8.82 -12.62 -22.69
CA PHE A 212 -9.70 -12.42 -23.84
C PHE A 212 -9.46 -13.55 -24.85
N THR A 213 -10.50 -14.35 -25.11
CA THR A 213 -10.42 -15.57 -25.93
C THR A 213 -11.22 -15.51 -27.23
N ASP A 214 -11.98 -14.42 -27.47
CA ASP A 214 -12.68 -14.17 -28.73
C ASP A 214 -11.75 -13.48 -29.74
N THR A 215 -12.24 -13.15 -30.93
CA THR A 215 -11.53 -12.36 -31.94
C THR A 215 -11.86 -10.87 -31.76
N ALA A 216 -10.89 -10.05 -31.40
CA ALA A 216 -11.10 -8.60 -31.23
C ALA A 216 -11.17 -7.88 -32.59
N VAL A 217 -12.07 -6.90 -32.68
CA VAL A 217 -12.18 -5.99 -33.84
C VAL A 217 -11.88 -4.55 -33.45
N HIS A 218 -12.25 -4.15 -32.23
CA HIS A 218 -11.93 -2.83 -31.69
C HIS A 218 -11.45 -2.93 -30.24
N LEU A 219 -10.65 -1.94 -29.87
CA LEU A 219 -10.11 -1.79 -28.54
C LEU A 219 -10.27 -0.34 -28.09
N ASN A 220 -10.54 -0.17 -26.81
CA ASN A 220 -10.37 1.09 -26.09
C ASN A 220 -9.81 0.82 -24.70
N MET A 221 -9.26 1.85 -24.06
CA MET A 221 -8.62 1.75 -22.76
C MET A 221 -9.11 2.86 -21.84
N PHE A 222 -9.16 2.58 -20.54
CA PHE A 222 -9.62 3.54 -19.55
C PHE A 222 -8.87 3.39 -18.23
N ILE A 223 -8.91 4.45 -17.42
CA ILE A 223 -8.48 4.42 -16.02
C ILE A 223 -9.70 4.63 -15.12
N THR A 224 -9.59 4.15 -13.89
CA THR A 224 -10.60 4.30 -12.86
C THR A 224 -10.07 5.17 -11.73
N ASN A 225 -10.97 5.81 -10.98
CA ASN A 225 -10.62 6.63 -9.82
C ASN A 225 -10.07 5.82 -8.64
N ASP A 226 -10.13 4.49 -8.69
CA ASP A 226 -9.56 3.61 -7.68
C ASP A 226 -8.28 2.89 -8.14
N TYR A 227 -7.50 3.61 -8.95
CA TYR A 227 -6.12 3.27 -9.33
C TYR A 227 -5.98 2.02 -10.19
N ARG A 228 -7.01 1.67 -10.96
CA ARG A 228 -6.93 0.60 -11.97
C ARG A 228 -6.95 1.18 -13.37
N MET A 229 -6.44 0.40 -14.32
CA MET A 229 -6.70 0.58 -15.73
C MET A 229 -7.52 -0.60 -16.26
N GLY A 230 -8.13 -0.42 -17.43
CA GLY A 230 -8.85 -1.49 -18.08
C GLY A 230 -8.87 -1.37 -19.59
N PHE A 231 -9.18 -2.49 -20.23
CA PHE A 231 -9.41 -2.64 -21.66
C PHE A 231 -10.92 -2.86 -21.87
N ALA A 232 -11.49 -2.12 -22.83
CA ALA A 232 -12.81 -2.35 -23.36
C ALA A 232 -12.64 -2.87 -24.80
N ILE A 233 -13.00 -4.13 -25.02
CA ILE A 233 -12.72 -4.85 -26.26
C ILE A 233 -14.04 -5.20 -26.91
N GLU A 234 -14.21 -4.86 -28.18
CA GLU A 234 -15.32 -5.33 -28.98
C GLU A 234 -14.87 -6.56 -29.77
N SER A 235 -15.62 -7.65 -29.66
CA SER A 235 -15.36 -8.87 -30.40
C SER A 235 -16.08 -8.89 -31.74
N SER A 236 -15.63 -9.79 -32.64
CA SER A 236 -16.22 -10.01 -33.96
C SER A 236 -17.71 -10.38 -33.93
N THR A 237 -18.22 -10.86 -32.78
CA THR A 237 -19.64 -11.16 -32.56
C THR A 237 -20.45 -9.95 -32.07
N GLY A 238 -19.81 -8.78 -31.93
CA GLY A 238 -20.41 -7.55 -31.43
C GLY A 238 -20.59 -7.51 -29.90
N GLN A 239 -19.91 -8.41 -29.17
CA GLN A 239 -19.90 -8.39 -27.71
C GLN A 239 -18.80 -7.46 -27.18
N VAL A 240 -19.09 -6.76 -26.09
CA VAL A 240 -18.12 -5.88 -25.43
C VAL A 240 -17.63 -6.52 -24.14
N HIS A 241 -16.32 -6.71 -24.03
CA HIS A 241 -15.64 -7.33 -22.90
C HIS A 241 -14.82 -6.28 -22.14
N TRP A 242 -14.93 -6.28 -20.81
CA TRP A 242 -14.16 -5.39 -19.94
C TRP A 242 -13.19 -6.19 -19.10
N LEU A 243 -11.90 -5.88 -19.23
CA LEU A 243 -10.82 -6.49 -18.46
C LEU A 243 -10.11 -5.41 -17.66
N ILE A 244 -10.02 -5.57 -16.35
CA ILE A 244 -9.55 -4.52 -15.42
C ILE A 244 -8.39 -5.07 -14.60
N THR A 245 -7.32 -4.27 -14.45
CA THR A 245 -6.15 -4.64 -13.65
C THR A 245 -6.47 -4.67 -12.15
N PRO A 246 -5.63 -5.31 -11.33
CA PRO A 246 -5.57 -5.02 -9.90
C PRO A 246 -5.33 -3.53 -9.62
N ARG A 247 -5.59 -3.11 -8.37
CA ARG A 247 -5.38 -1.72 -7.93
C ARG A 247 -3.89 -1.41 -7.81
N ASN A 248 -3.46 -0.30 -8.38
CA ASN A 248 -2.12 0.25 -8.20
C ASN A 248 -2.13 1.42 -7.17
N TRP A 249 -2.44 1.12 -5.91
CA TRP A 249 -2.85 2.15 -4.92
C TRP A 249 -1.90 2.43 -3.75
N ALA A 250 -0.73 1.78 -3.66
CA ALA A 250 0.18 1.82 -2.49
C ALA A 250 0.35 3.24 -1.88
N GLY A 251 -0.46 3.57 -0.88
CA GLY A 251 -0.48 4.86 -0.19
C GLY A 251 -1.15 6.04 -0.92
N MET A 252 -1.50 5.96 -2.21
CA MET A 252 -2.17 7.05 -2.94
C MET A 252 -3.63 7.29 -2.49
N ALA A 253 -4.25 6.24 -1.93
CA ALA A 253 -5.60 6.28 -1.36
C ALA A 253 -5.62 6.54 0.16
N VAL A 254 -4.45 6.63 0.82
CA VAL A 254 -4.36 6.84 2.27
C VAL A 254 -4.28 8.34 2.53
N GLU A 255 -5.06 8.81 3.51
CA GLU A 255 -4.94 10.18 3.98
C GLU A 255 -3.60 10.33 4.70
N GLN A 256 -2.74 11.23 4.22
CA GLN A 256 -1.49 11.53 4.90
C GLN A 256 -1.83 12.28 6.18
N HIS A 257 -1.53 11.67 7.33
CA HIS A 257 -1.57 12.35 8.62
C HIS A 257 -0.19 12.94 8.86
N THR A 258 -0.08 14.27 8.75
CA THR A 258 1.17 14.98 9.00
C THR A 258 1.14 15.54 10.42
N ILE A 259 2.09 15.15 11.26
CA ILE A 259 2.35 15.80 12.55
C ILE A 259 3.42 16.86 12.32
N THR A 260 3.06 18.13 12.48
CA THR A 260 4.01 19.25 12.35
C THR A 260 4.28 19.82 13.74
N THR A 261 5.53 19.76 14.18
CA THR A 261 5.98 20.40 15.43
C THR A 261 6.82 21.63 15.11
N ASN A 262 6.44 22.80 15.62
CA ASN A 262 7.23 24.01 15.51
C ASN A 262 7.79 24.38 16.89
N ILE A 263 9.10 24.63 16.96
CA ILE A 263 9.76 25.13 18.18
C ILE A 263 10.02 26.62 17.97
N THR A 264 9.52 27.45 18.88
CA THR A 264 9.77 28.89 18.88
C THR A 264 10.55 29.28 20.13
N SER A 265 11.70 29.92 19.97
CA SER A 265 12.47 30.53 21.05
C SER A 265 12.33 32.05 20.98
N SER A 266 12.17 32.70 22.12
CA SER A 266 12.20 34.16 22.25
C SER A 266 13.26 34.54 23.28
N THR A 267 14.10 35.52 22.96
CA THR A 267 15.11 36.06 23.87
C THR A 267 14.87 37.55 24.03
N ASP A 268 14.48 37.97 25.22
CA ASP A 268 14.34 39.38 25.55
C ASP A 268 15.67 39.90 26.10
N LEU A 269 16.24 40.91 25.44
CA LEU A 269 17.47 41.56 25.89
C LEU A 269 17.14 42.78 26.74
N LEU A 270 17.80 42.90 27.89
CA LEU A 270 17.78 44.11 28.70
C LEU A 270 18.79 45.12 28.16
N LYS A 271 18.44 46.40 28.20
CA LYS A 271 19.31 47.48 27.73
C LYS A 271 20.54 47.62 28.63
N VAL A 272 21.73 47.49 28.06
CA VAL A 272 23.02 47.78 28.71
C VAL A 272 23.60 49.07 28.15
N SER A 273 24.30 49.84 28.99
CA SER A 273 25.02 51.06 28.58
C SER A 273 26.53 50.81 28.59
N TYR A 274 27.17 50.95 27.44
CA TYR A 274 28.62 50.80 27.28
C TYR A 274 29.33 52.15 27.47
N TYR A 275 30.52 52.10 28.06
CA TYR A 275 31.41 53.25 28.21
C TYR A 275 32.70 53.11 27.40
N ASP A 276 32.88 51.98 26.70
CA ASP A 276 34.06 51.69 25.88
C ASP A 276 33.65 51.52 24.41
N VAL A 277 34.46 52.04 23.48
CA VAL A 277 34.06 52.28 22.07
C VAL A 277 34.19 51.02 21.20
N PHE A 278 34.91 49.99 21.66
CA PHE A 278 35.22 48.80 20.87
C PHE A 278 35.09 47.51 21.70
N HIS A 279 33.86 47.15 22.07
CA HIS A 279 33.57 45.85 22.70
C HIS A 279 32.57 45.05 21.84
N ASP A 280 33.00 43.89 21.35
CA ASP A 280 32.16 42.97 20.59
C ASP A 280 31.45 42.01 21.57
N GLU A 281 30.13 42.01 21.57
CA GLU A 281 29.34 41.02 22.30
C GLU A 281 28.79 39.96 21.34
N THR A 282 29.05 38.70 21.65
CA THR A 282 28.44 37.57 20.93
C THR A 282 27.41 36.91 21.83
N ILE A 283 26.14 36.97 21.43
CA ILE A 283 25.05 36.27 22.10
C ILE A 283 24.77 34.99 21.31
N ILE A 284 25.07 33.84 21.91
CA ILE A 284 24.81 32.53 21.33
C ILE A 284 23.65 31.91 22.11
N THR A 285 22.56 31.57 21.41
CA THR A 285 21.46 30.78 21.96
C THR A 285 21.52 29.38 21.35
N ASN A 286 21.82 28.39 22.19
CA ASN A 286 21.84 26.99 21.78
C ASN A 286 20.61 26.28 22.34
N PHE A 287 19.82 25.64 21.48
CA PHE A 287 18.70 24.80 21.90
C PHE A 287 19.01 23.34 21.56
N LEU A 288 19.01 22.49 22.58
CA LEU A 288 18.95 21.04 22.43
C LEU A 288 17.48 20.65 22.53
N THR A 289 16.91 20.17 21.43
CA THR A 289 15.55 19.61 21.42
C THR A 289 15.60 18.22 20.82
N SER A 290 14.98 17.27 21.51
CA SER A 290 14.69 15.94 21.01
C SER A 290 13.18 15.81 20.82
N CYS A 291 12.78 15.24 19.70
CA CYS A 291 11.40 14.83 19.44
C CYS A 291 11.42 13.32 19.28
N ALA A 292 10.57 12.62 20.02
CA ALA A 292 10.39 11.19 19.92
C ALA A 292 8.91 10.89 19.70
N LEU A 293 8.62 9.95 18.80
CA LEU A 293 7.30 9.38 18.63
C LEU A 293 7.24 8.12 19.50
N LEU A 294 6.50 8.20 20.60
CA LEU A 294 6.43 7.14 21.61
C LEU A 294 5.10 6.38 21.50
N PHE A 295 5.14 5.07 21.73
CA PHE A 295 3.97 4.21 21.73
C PHE A 295 3.16 4.37 23.02
N GLY A 296 1.94 4.89 22.90
CA GLY A 296 1.10 5.27 24.05
C GLY A 296 -0.09 4.34 24.34
N ARG A 297 -0.08 3.12 23.83
CA ARG A 297 -1.19 2.16 24.00
C ARG A 297 -1.15 1.54 25.40
N THR A 298 -2.30 1.35 26.04
CA THR A 298 -2.40 0.76 27.40
C THR A 298 -2.81 -0.72 27.40
N ASP A 299 -3.44 -1.21 26.33
CA ASP A 299 -3.78 -2.63 26.22
C ASP A 299 -2.59 -3.45 25.70
N ASN A 300 -1.89 -4.07 26.64
CA ASN A 300 -0.88 -5.10 26.39
C ASN A 300 -1.45 -6.48 26.74
N SER A 301 -0.78 -7.54 26.32
CA SER A 301 -1.22 -8.90 26.54
C SER A 301 -0.04 -9.85 26.66
N ILE A 302 -0.26 -10.95 27.38
CA ILE A 302 0.69 -12.07 27.43
C ILE A 302 0.57 -12.86 26.12
N VAL A 303 1.70 -13.18 25.50
CA VAL A 303 1.79 -13.95 24.24
C VAL A 303 2.14 -15.40 24.54
N THR A 304 3.08 -15.63 25.46
CA THR A 304 3.48 -16.97 25.90
C THR A 304 3.73 -17.02 27.39
N LEU A 305 3.40 -18.17 27.99
CA LEU A 305 3.70 -18.58 29.34
C LEU A 305 4.25 -20.01 29.30
N GLU A 306 5.46 -20.21 29.80
CA GLU A 306 6.09 -21.53 29.85
C GLU A 306 6.92 -21.67 31.12
N ASN A 307 6.91 -22.85 31.74
CA ASN A 307 7.85 -23.16 32.81
C ASN A 307 9.16 -23.70 32.21
N LEU A 308 10.29 -23.27 32.78
CA LEU A 308 11.63 -23.60 32.32
C LEU A 308 12.36 -24.49 33.32
N PRO A 309 13.29 -25.34 32.85
CA PRO A 309 14.11 -26.15 33.74
C PRO A 309 15.17 -25.31 34.44
N MET A 310 15.45 -25.65 35.69
CA MET A 310 16.54 -25.17 36.51
C MET A 310 17.41 -26.35 36.94
N THR A 311 18.73 -26.25 36.78
CA THR A 311 19.64 -27.29 37.28
C THR A 311 19.69 -27.25 38.80
N ARG A 312 19.41 -28.38 39.45
CA ARG A 312 19.50 -28.56 40.91
C ARG A 312 20.30 -29.83 41.23
N LEU A 313 20.76 -29.96 42.47
CA LEU A 313 21.45 -31.15 42.97
C LEU A 313 20.49 -31.97 43.82
N ASN A 314 20.47 -33.29 43.63
CA ASN A 314 19.73 -34.20 44.49
C ASN A 314 20.51 -34.52 45.79
N GLU A 315 19.94 -35.35 46.66
CA GLU A 315 20.57 -35.80 47.92
C GLU A 315 21.90 -36.56 47.73
N GLN A 316 22.22 -36.98 46.50
CA GLN A 316 23.45 -37.68 46.11
C GLN A 316 24.46 -36.76 45.38
N ASP A 317 24.25 -35.44 45.41
CA ASP A 317 25.06 -34.42 44.69
C ASP A 317 25.06 -34.61 43.15
N GLU A 318 24.03 -35.25 42.59
CA GLU A 318 23.87 -35.38 41.14
C GLU A 318 22.97 -34.27 40.58
N GLU A 319 23.38 -33.70 39.43
CA GLU A 319 22.60 -32.67 38.73
C GLU A 319 21.33 -33.25 38.08
N TYR A 320 20.20 -32.61 38.31
CA TYR A 320 18.94 -32.88 37.63
C TYR A 320 18.25 -31.58 37.19
N GLN A 321 17.28 -31.69 36.27
CA GLN A 321 16.52 -30.55 35.75
C GLN A 321 15.17 -30.47 36.45
N ASP A 322 14.96 -29.42 37.24
CA ASP A 322 13.73 -29.14 37.97
C ASP A 322 12.91 -28.07 37.23
N TRP A 323 11.70 -28.42 36.80
CA TRP A 323 10.84 -27.55 36.01
C TRP A 323 9.86 -26.72 36.85
N GLY A 324 9.92 -26.86 38.18
CA GLY A 324 8.97 -26.26 39.11
C GLY A 324 9.29 -24.85 39.59
N PHE A 325 10.39 -24.22 39.13
CA PHE A 325 10.94 -23.01 39.79
C PHE A 325 11.10 -21.76 38.93
N ILE A 326 11.01 -21.88 37.60
CA ILE A 326 11.16 -20.74 36.69
C ILE A 326 9.98 -20.72 35.72
N ILE A 327 9.37 -19.54 35.55
CA ILE A 327 8.35 -19.28 34.53
C ILE A 327 8.83 -18.16 33.62
N ARG A 328 8.81 -18.38 32.31
CA ARG A 328 9.05 -17.34 31.32
C ARG A 328 7.75 -16.78 30.79
N ILE A 329 7.66 -15.46 30.84
CA ILE A 329 6.55 -14.66 30.32
C ILE A 329 7.04 -13.89 29.10
N THR A 330 6.29 -13.93 28.00
CA THR A 330 6.50 -13.05 26.83
C THR A 330 5.31 -12.10 26.66
N LEU A 331 5.57 -10.80 26.53
CA LEU A 331 4.56 -9.78 26.28
C LEU A 331 4.42 -9.44 24.80
N ASN A 332 3.27 -8.92 24.40
CA ASN A 332 2.99 -8.49 23.03
C ASN A 332 3.65 -7.15 22.71
N TYR A 333 3.72 -6.26 23.69
CA TYR A 333 4.46 -5.01 23.64
C TYR A 333 5.48 -4.96 24.78
N PHE A 334 6.64 -4.35 24.53
CA PHE A 334 7.69 -4.26 25.55
C PHE A 334 7.27 -3.37 26.72
N ALA A 335 7.73 -3.74 27.90
CA ALA A 335 7.65 -2.94 29.11
C ALA A 335 8.99 -2.25 29.40
N VAL A 336 8.96 -0.98 29.80
CA VAL A 336 10.20 -0.24 30.14
C VAL A 336 10.78 -0.61 31.51
N ASN A 337 10.02 -1.33 32.32
CA ASN A 337 10.39 -1.75 33.66
C ASN A 337 10.05 -3.22 33.87
N VAL A 338 10.67 -3.82 34.89
CA VAL A 338 10.28 -5.14 35.39
C VAL A 338 8.91 -5.03 36.05
N PRO A 339 7.89 -5.79 35.60
CA PRO A 339 6.55 -5.70 36.14
C PRO A 339 6.40 -6.51 37.44
N THR A 340 5.32 -6.24 38.16
CA THR A 340 4.89 -7.07 39.29
C THR A 340 4.14 -8.29 38.75
N VAL A 341 4.51 -9.49 39.20
CA VAL A 341 3.87 -10.75 38.78
C VAL A 341 3.33 -11.49 39.99
N VAL A 342 2.07 -11.91 39.90
CA VAL A 342 1.40 -12.75 40.90
C VAL A 342 1.04 -14.08 40.25
N LEU A 343 1.32 -15.17 40.96
CA LEU A 343 1.06 -16.54 40.53
C LEU A 343 0.05 -17.19 41.49
N MET A 344 -0.89 -17.95 40.94
CA MET A 344 -1.90 -18.67 41.74
C MET A 344 -2.14 -20.07 41.18
N ASP A 345 -2.11 -21.06 42.07
CA ASP A 345 -2.60 -22.41 41.76
C ASP A 345 -4.13 -22.37 41.72
N THR A 346 -4.71 -22.69 40.56
CA THR A 346 -6.15 -22.63 40.34
C THR A 346 -6.94 -23.76 41.02
N GLU A 347 -6.30 -24.87 41.37
CA GLU A 347 -6.96 -25.99 42.04
C GLU A 347 -7.18 -25.68 43.52
N TRP A 348 -6.14 -25.21 44.18
CA TRP A 348 -6.14 -24.92 45.62
C TRP A 348 -6.49 -23.46 45.94
N ASN A 349 -6.60 -22.62 44.91
CA ASN A 349 -6.77 -21.17 45.02
C ASN A 349 -5.71 -20.57 45.97
N ALA A 350 -4.48 -21.05 45.84
CA ALA A 350 -3.36 -20.74 46.73
C ALA A 350 -2.32 -19.90 45.97
N PRO A 351 -1.78 -18.83 46.60
CA PRO A 351 -0.71 -18.05 45.99
C PRO A 351 0.57 -18.90 45.90
N ILE A 352 1.24 -18.83 44.75
CA ILE A 352 2.57 -19.38 44.58
C ILE A 352 3.56 -18.23 44.83
N PRO A 353 4.40 -18.29 45.87
CA PRO A 353 5.24 -17.18 46.27
C PRO A 353 6.36 -16.93 45.23
N VAL A 354 6.52 -15.68 44.82
CA VAL A 354 7.52 -15.23 43.85
C VAL A 354 8.70 -14.63 44.59
N ALA A 355 9.92 -15.11 44.31
CA ALA A 355 11.15 -14.57 44.87
C ALA A 355 11.55 -13.26 44.17
N ASN A 356 11.66 -13.30 42.84
CA ASN A 356 11.95 -12.14 42.02
C ASN A 356 11.49 -12.34 40.57
N VAL A 357 11.50 -11.23 39.82
CA VAL A 357 11.25 -11.19 38.38
C VAL A 357 12.44 -10.51 37.74
N VAL A 358 12.97 -11.09 36.66
CA VAL A 358 14.16 -10.58 35.98
C VAL A 358 13.89 -10.49 34.49
N GLU A 359 14.28 -9.38 33.86
CA GLU A 359 14.23 -9.26 32.40
C GLU A 359 15.22 -10.24 31.74
N VAL A 360 14.75 -10.98 30.74
CA VAL A 360 15.60 -11.87 29.95
C VAL A 360 16.58 -11.05 29.12
N ASN A 361 17.87 -11.36 29.23
CA ASN A 361 18.93 -10.62 28.53
C ASN A 361 18.71 -10.61 27.01
N GLY A 362 18.73 -9.41 26.42
CA GLY A 362 18.52 -9.20 24.99
C GLY A 362 17.04 -9.12 24.58
N SER A 363 16.10 -9.36 25.49
CA SER A 363 14.67 -9.28 25.19
C SER A 363 14.15 -7.85 25.07
N LYS A 364 14.83 -6.86 25.67
CA LYS A 364 14.45 -5.43 25.62
C LYS A 364 13.03 -5.17 26.18
N GLY A 365 12.70 -5.80 27.30
CA GLY A 365 11.42 -5.63 27.99
C GLY A 365 10.27 -6.46 27.43
N PHE A 366 10.53 -7.37 26.48
CA PHE A 366 9.53 -8.30 25.96
C PHE A 366 9.41 -9.59 26.77
N GLN A 367 10.46 -10.00 27.51
CA GLN A 367 10.47 -11.27 28.22
C GLN A 367 10.99 -11.15 29.65
N PHE A 368 10.34 -11.86 30.56
CA PHE A 368 10.66 -11.88 31.98
C PHE A 368 10.68 -13.31 32.51
N ASP A 369 11.74 -13.65 33.26
CA ASP A 369 11.84 -14.89 34.04
C ASP A 369 11.39 -14.61 35.47
N VAL A 370 10.41 -15.38 35.92
CA VAL A 370 9.82 -15.32 37.26
C VAL A 370 10.37 -16.49 38.06
N TYR A 371 11.08 -16.19 39.15
CA TYR A 371 11.66 -17.19 40.04
C TYR A 371 10.75 -17.39 41.25
N ILE A 372 10.51 -18.64 41.58
CA ILE A 372 9.63 -19.03 42.68
C ILE A 372 10.42 -19.08 43.98
N ASP A 373 9.82 -18.61 45.06
CA ASP A 373 10.45 -18.55 46.38
C ASP A 373 10.50 -19.94 47.03
N GLU A 374 11.69 -20.51 47.11
CA GLU A 374 11.92 -21.81 47.72
C GLU A 374 11.61 -21.82 49.23
N ALA A 375 11.71 -20.68 49.92
CA ALA A 375 11.39 -20.61 51.34
C ALA A 375 9.87 -20.63 51.60
N GLY A 376 9.10 -20.01 50.70
CA GLY A 376 7.64 -19.99 50.76
C GLY A 376 6.97 -21.20 50.09
N ALA A 377 7.65 -21.82 49.12
CA ALA A 377 7.20 -23.00 48.39
C ALA A 377 8.38 -23.97 48.22
N GLU A 378 8.57 -24.84 49.22
CA GLU A 378 9.66 -25.82 49.31
C GLU A 378 9.84 -26.65 48.02
N PHE A 379 8.74 -26.99 47.37
CA PHE A 379 8.72 -27.77 46.13
C PHE A 379 8.37 -26.95 44.88
N GLY A 380 8.40 -25.61 44.98
CA GLY A 380 8.01 -24.71 43.90
C GLY A 380 6.59 -25.00 43.42
N MET A 381 6.41 -25.14 42.10
CA MET A 381 5.15 -25.58 41.47
C MET A 381 5.03 -27.09 41.31
N ASN A 382 5.96 -27.90 41.80
CA ASN A 382 5.93 -29.35 41.53
C ASN A 382 4.70 -30.06 42.12
N THR A 383 3.95 -29.42 43.02
CA THR A 383 2.69 -29.91 43.56
C THR A 383 1.45 -29.48 42.78
N VAL A 384 1.58 -28.57 41.81
CA VAL A 384 0.47 -28.06 41.01
C VAL A 384 -0.05 -29.16 40.08
N GLN A 385 -1.36 -29.44 40.13
CA GLN A 385 -1.99 -30.46 39.28
C GLN A 385 -2.85 -29.87 38.15
N GLN A 386 -3.09 -28.56 38.18
CA GLN A 386 -3.92 -27.86 37.19
C GLN A 386 -3.23 -26.59 36.65
N LEU A 387 -4.02 -25.62 36.17
CA LEU A 387 -3.52 -24.38 35.61
C LEU A 387 -2.89 -23.52 36.70
N VAL A 388 -1.83 -22.81 36.33
CA VAL A 388 -1.30 -21.67 37.08
C VAL A 388 -1.85 -20.41 36.44
N ALA A 389 -2.59 -19.62 37.23
CA ALA A 389 -3.03 -18.30 36.83
C ALA A 389 -1.90 -17.28 37.07
N VAL A 390 -1.72 -16.38 36.11
CA VAL A 390 -0.69 -15.34 36.10
C VAL A 390 -1.38 -13.98 35.96
N GLU A 391 -1.12 -13.09 36.91
CA GLU A 391 -1.53 -11.69 36.86
C GLU A 391 -0.27 -10.81 36.79
N ILE A 392 -0.25 -9.85 35.86
CA ILE A 392 0.85 -8.90 35.69
C ILE A 392 0.33 -7.48 35.87
N THR A 393 0.98 -6.74 36.77
CA THR A 393 0.67 -5.35 37.11
C THR A 393 1.94 -4.47 37.09
N ASP A 394 1.78 -3.16 37.30
CA ASP A 394 2.88 -2.18 37.39
C ASP A 394 3.81 -2.14 36.16
N SER A 395 3.29 -2.43 34.97
CA SER A 395 4.06 -2.45 33.72
C SER A 395 3.83 -1.17 32.91
N TRP A 396 4.89 -0.50 32.46
CA TRP A 396 4.79 0.80 31.78
C TRP A 396 5.28 0.73 30.32
N ASN A 397 4.70 1.56 29.46
CA ASN A 397 5.19 1.77 28.09
C ASN A 397 6.19 2.96 28.01
N GLU A 398 6.85 3.10 26.86
CA GLU A 398 7.82 4.18 26.62
C GLU A 398 7.23 5.60 26.65
N ALA A 399 5.92 5.74 26.43
CA ALA A 399 5.23 7.02 26.57
C ALA A 399 4.91 7.38 28.04
N GLY A 400 5.23 6.51 28.99
CA GLY A 400 4.97 6.72 30.41
C GLY A 400 3.53 6.46 30.83
N TYR A 401 2.78 5.66 30.06
CA TYR A 401 1.48 5.15 30.49
C TYR A 401 1.62 3.76 31.10
N LEU A 402 0.85 3.53 32.16
CA LEU A 402 0.68 2.22 32.77
C LEU A 402 -0.17 1.34 31.85
N PHE A 403 0.27 0.10 31.61
CA PHE A 403 -0.53 -0.91 30.93
C PHE A 403 -1.69 -1.37 31.83
N ASP A 404 -2.79 -1.76 31.21
CA ASP A 404 -3.90 -2.41 31.89
C ASP A 404 -3.43 -3.76 32.49
N THR A 405 -4.04 -4.19 33.61
CA THR A 405 -3.71 -5.47 34.25
C THR A 405 -3.86 -6.62 33.25
N MET A 406 -2.79 -7.39 33.06
CA MET A 406 -2.77 -8.54 32.16
C MET A 406 -3.00 -9.82 32.95
N ASN A 407 -3.87 -10.68 32.45
CA ASN A 407 -4.22 -11.95 33.07
C ASN A 407 -4.15 -13.06 32.03
N ASP A 408 -3.55 -14.20 32.38
CA ASP A 408 -3.58 -15.42 31.57
C ASP A 408 -3.32 -16.65 32.48
N SER A 409 -3.36 -17.86 31.92
CA SER A 409 -3.07 -19.08 32.66
C SER A 409 -2.45 -20.14 31.76
N PHE A 410 -1.63 -21.02 32.33
CA PHE A 410 -0.99 -22.11 31.59
C PHE A 410 -0.96 -23.40 32.39
N MET A 411 -0.82 -24.53 31.70
CA MET A 411 -0.58 -25.84 32.31
C MET A 411 0.92 -26.08 32.38
N PRO A 412 1.54 -26.15 33.57
CA PRO A 412 2.95 -26.47 33.68
C PRO A 412 3.27 -27.86 33.13
N LEU A 413 4.43 -28.03 32.52
CA LEU A 413 4.89 -29.29 31.95
C LEU A 413 6.09 -29.84 32.73
N ASN A 414 6.28 -31.16 32.69
CA ASN A 414 7.46 -31.84 33.27
C ASN A 414 7.67 -31.59 34.77
N LEU A 415 6.60 -31.29 35.52
CA LEU A 415 6.66 -31.22 36.97
C LEU A 415 6.93 -32.61 37.57
N ILE A 416 7.81 -32.67 38.56
CA ILE A 416 8.17 -33.91 39.24
C ILE A 416 7.64 -33.80 40.66
N PHE A 417 6.57 -34.54 40.96
CA PHE A 417 5.98 -34.52 42.29
C PHE A 417 7.03 -34.98 43.33
N PRO A 418 7.19 -34.28 44.46
CA PRO A 418 8.19 -34.64 45.46
C PRO A 418 7.85 -35.98 46.12
N ASP A 419 8.85 -36.86 46.25
CA ASP A 419 8.73 -38.08 47.03
C ASP A 419 8.68 -37.71 48.52
N LEU A 420 7.47 -37.56 49.07
CA LEU A 420 7.28 -37.36 50.50
C LEU A 420 7.59 -38.67 51.22
N PRO A 421 8.64 -38.74 52.06
CA PRO A 421 8.96 -39.95 52.79
C PRO A 421 7.78 -40.32 53.70
N LEU A 422 7.38 -41.59 53.68
CA LEU A 422 6.34 -42.08 54.57
C LEU A 422 6.76 -41.78 56.02
N PRO A 423 5.82 -41.31 56.87
CA PRO A 423 6.13 -41.04 58.26
C PRO A 423 6.71 -42.31 58.91
N THR A 424 7.92 -42.20 59.44
CA THR A 424 8.54 -43.26 60.21
C THR A 424 7.81 -43.35 61.55
N VAL A 425 7.22 -44.51 61.85
CA VAL A 425 6.56 -44.74 63.14
C VAL A 425 7.64 -44.78 64.22
N GLU A 426 7.79 -43.69 64.97
CA GLU A 426 8.81 -43.59 66.03
C GLU A 426 8.49 -44.50 67.22
N VAL A 427 7.22 -44.70 67.57
CA VAL A 427 6.79 -45.59 68.67
C VAL A 427 5.39 -46.15 68.39
N ILE A 428 5.24 -47.47 68.46
CA ILE A 428 3.93 -48.14 68.59
C ILE A 428 3.59 -48.14 70.07
N TRP A 429 2.61 -47.32 70.48
CA TRP A 429 1.95 -47.51 71.76
C TRP A 429 0.97 -48.68 71.62
N ASN A 430 1.35 -49.84 72.12
CA ASN A 430 0.37 -50.89 72.40
C ASN A 430 -0.34 -50.49 73.69
N GLU A 431 -1.66 -50.24 73.61
CA GLU A 431 -2.53 -50.33 74.78
C GLU A 431 -2.68 -51.77 75.26
#